data_AF-A0A1G6GJ43-F1
#
_entry.id   AF-A0A1G6GJ43-F1
#
_cell.length_a   1.000
_cell.length_b   1.000
_cell.length_c   1.000
_cell.angle_alpha   90.00
_cell.angle_beta   90.00
_cell.angle_gamma   90.00
#
_symmetry.space_group_name_H-M   'P 1'
#
loop_
_entity.id
_entity.type
_entity.pdbx_description
1 polymer ?
#
loop_
_entity_poly.entity_id
_entity_poly.type
_entity_poly.pdbx_seq_one_letter_code
_entity_poly.pdbx_strand_id
1 'polypeptide(L)'
;MAEKNNNLDLYYKFLNQEITKIQLLSYVPQEVLHRSINAEINDETIQTILNKFDVLLGKEQVRGVIGGPPCQAFSTIGRAQNAHKKATDGRIYLYRYYIDFLERYSPDFFVFENVKGLLSFKDADGEPLLAKIIKEFNEAGYSLGYRIENTKNYGVPQSRERIIIFGVPLGHESLIESFFQLWNHFKNPKLVLKKH
;
A
#
# COMPACT_ATOMS: atom_id res chain seq x y z
N MET A 1 -13.59 -10.09 4.63
CA MET A 1 -15.05 -9.85 4.77
C MET A 1 -15.87 -11.13 4.66
N ALA A 2 -15.52 -12.10 3.81
CA ALA A 2 -16.16 -13.42 3.80
C ALA A 2 -16.00 -14.22 5.11
N GLU A 3 -14.85 -14.06 5.81
CA GLU A 3 -14.61 -14.75 7.08
C GLU A 3 -15.41 -14.19 8.28
N LYS A 4 -15.84 -12.91 8.24
CA LYS A 4 -16.51 -12.29 9.39
C LYS A 4 -17.99 -12.64 9.50
N ASN A 5 -18.62 -13.06 8.39
CA ASN A 5 -20.04 -13.40 8.32
C ASN A 5 -20.30 -14.88 7.97
N ASN A 6 -19.27 -15.74 8.00
CA ASN A 6 -19.39 -17.18 7.73
C ASN A 6 -20.04 -17.53 6.36
N ASN A 7 -20.00 -16.61 5.40
CA ASN A 7 -20.70 -16.76 4.11
C ASN A 7 -19.71 -17.02 2.97
N LEU A 8 -18.78 -17.94 3.22
CA LEU A 8 -17.85 -18.44 2.20
C LEU A 8 -18.59 -19.06 1.02
N ASP A 9 -19.80 -19.60 1.25
CA ASP A 9 -20.65 -20.18 0.21
C ASP A 9 -20.97 -19.20 -0.91
N LEU A 10 -21.32 -17.94 -0.59
CA LEU A 10 -21.56 -16.93 -1.62
C LEU A 10 -20.29 -16.64 -2.45
N TYR A 11 -19.13 -16.63 -1.79
CA TYR A 11 -17.86 -16.43 -2.47
C TYR A 11 -17.52 -17.61 -3.39
N TYR A 12 -17.78 -18.85 -2.95
CA TYR A 12 -17.61 -20.05 -3.78
C TYR A 12 -18.56 -20.06 -4.97
N LYS A 13 -19.83 -19.68 -4.78
CA LYS A 13 -20.78 -19.52 -5.89
C LYS A 13 -20.29 -18.52 -6.93
N PHE A 14 -19.68 -17.41 -6.50
CA PHE A 14 -19.08 -16.45 -7.42
C PHE A 14 -17.88 -17.06 -8.17
N LEU A 15 -16.97 -17.76 -7.47
CA LEU A 15 -15.81 -18.42 -8.10
C LEU A 15 -16.24 -19.49 -9.12
N ASN A 16 -17.32 -20.21 -8.84
CA ASN A 16 -17.92 -21.19 -9.74
C ASN A 16 -18.77 -20.56 -10.86
N GLN A 17 -18.83 -19.22 -10.94
CA GLN A 17 -19.62 -18.47 -11.93
C GLN A 17 -21.15 -18.70 -11.81
N GLU A 18 -21.63 -19.20 -10.68
CA GLU A 18 -23.05 -19.39 -10.38
C GLU A 18 -23.77 -18.06 -10.07
N ILE A 19 -23.01 -17.08 -9.56
CA ILE A 19 -23.48 -15.71 -9.36
C ILE A 19 -22.47 -14.71 -9.93
N THR A 20 -22.97 -13.57 -10.39
CA THR A 20 -22.16 -12.47 -10.89
C THR A 20 -21.51 -11.68 -9.74
N LYS A 21 -20.49 -10.88 -10.05
CA LYS A 21 -19.88 -9.94 -9.10
C LYS A 21 -20.92 -8.95 -8.52
N ILE A 22 -21.89 -8.51 -9.33
CA ILE A 22 -22.96 -7.60 -8.89
C ILE A 22 -23.82 -8.30 -7.84
N GLN A 23 -24.23 -9.55 -8.10
CA GLN A 23 -24.98 -10.34 -7.12
C GLN A 23 -24.16 -10.58 -5.85
N LEU A 24 -22.88 -10.92 -5.95
CA LEU A 24 -22.02 -11.07 -4.77
C LEU A 24 -21.96 -9.78 -3.94
N LEU A 25 -21.78 -8.63 -4.59
CA LEU A 25 -21.70 -7.33 -3.91
C LEU A 25 -23.03 -6.89 -3.30
N SER A 26 -24.18 -7.32 -3.82
CA SER A 26 -25.48 -7.00 -3.21
C SER A 26 -25.68 -7.57 -1.81
N TYR A 27 -24.89 -8.59 -1.42
CA TYR A 27 -24.89 -9.13 -0.05
C TYR A 27 -23.95 -8.39 0.90
N VAL A 28 -23.19 -7.42 0.41
CA VAL A 28 -22.31 -6.59 1.24
C VAL A 28 -23.12 -5.39 1.75
N PRO A 29 -23.12 -5.10 3.06
CA PRO A 29 -23.81 -3.93 3.60
C PRO A 29 -23.38 -2.63 2.90
N GLN A 30 -24.33 -1.76 2.58
CA GLN A 30 -24.06 -0.54 1.82
C GLN A 30 -23.11 0.41 2.57
N GLU A 31 -23.15 0.40 3.90
CA GLU A 31 -22.25 1.19 4.74
C GLU A 31 -20.78 0.80 4.55
N VAL A 32 -20.53 -0.46 4.17
CA VAL A 32 -19.20 -0.98 3.87
C VAL A 32 -18.80 -0.64 2.43
N LEU A 33 -19.70 -0.79 1.47
CA LEU A 33 -19.43 -0.48 0.06
C LEU A 33 -19.18 1.02 -0.14
N HIS A 34 -19.94 1.88 0.53
CA HIS A 34 -19.81 3.34 0.43
C HIS A 34 -18.48 3.87 0.97
N ARG A 35 -17.77 3.10 1.81
CA ARG A 35 -16.43 3.44 2.31
C ARG A 35 -15.30 3.03 1.37
N SER A 36 -15.62 2.48 0.20
CA SER A 36 -14.65 2.07 -0.81
C SER A 36 -14.76 2.94 -2.05
N ILE A 37 -13.62 3.44 -2.53
CA ILE A 37 -13.51 4.15 -3.80
C ILE A 37 -12.83 3.23 -4.79
N ASN A 38 -13.54 2.84 -5.84
CA ASN A 38 -12.99 2.09 -6.97
C ASN A 38 -12.85 3.02 -8.16
N ALA A 39 -11.66 3.59 -8.32
CA ALA A 39 -11.28 4.47 -9.41
C ALA A 39 -9.80 4.26 -9.74
N GLU A 40 -9.44 4.42 -11.00
CA GLU A 40 -8.04 4.55 -11.40
C GLU A 40 -7.50 5.89 -10.86
N ILE A 41 -6.26 5.91 -10.39
CA ILE A 41 -5.58 7.13 -9.93
C ILE A 41 -4.65 7.61 -11.05
N ASN A 42 -4.89 8.81 -11.53
CA ASN A 42 -4.09 9.54 -12.51
C ASN A 42 -4.35 11.06 -12.36
N ASP A 43 -3.68 11.88 -13.15
CA ASP A 43 -3.76 13.35 -13.07
C ASP A 43 -5.19 13.89 -13.27
N GLU A 44 -6.01 13.22 -14.07
CA GLU A 44 -7.39 13.63 -14.35
C GLU A 44 -8.36 13.24 -13.21
N THR A 45 -8.05 12.17 -12.49
CA THR A 45 -8.97 11.54 -11.53
C THR A 45 -8.62 11.84 -10.07
N ILE A 46 -7.36 12.16 -9.75
CA ILE A 46 -6.88 12.34 -8.37
C ILE A 46 -7.73 13.36 -7.59
N GLN A 47 -8.04 14.52 -8.17
CA GLN A 47 -8.86 15.54 -7.51
C GLN A 47 -10.29 15.05 -7.24
N THR A 48 -10.87 14.29 -8.19
CA THR A 48 -12.20 13.69 -7.99
C THR A 48 -12.18 12.64 -6.88
N ILE A 49 -11.10 11.88 -6.76
CA ILE A 49 -10.92 10.87 -5.70
C ILE A 49 -10.78 11.54 -4.34
N LEU A 50 -9.93 12.56 -4.22
CA LEU A 50 -9.75 13.33 -2.99
C LEU A 50 -11.07 13.98 -2.55
N ASN A 51 -11.81 14.60 -3.48
CA ASN A 51 -13.12 15.19 -3.16
C ASN A 51 -14.14 14.15 -2.68
N LYS A 52 -14.17 12.96 -3.29
CA LYS A 52 -15.02 11.85 -2.81
C LYS A 52 -14.60 11.40 -1.41
N PHE A 53 -13.29 11.32 -1.16
CA PHE A 53 -12.76 10.96 0.15
C PHE A 53 -13.12 12.01 1.20
N ASP A 54 -13.04 13.31 0.89
CA ASP A 54 -13.43 14.40 1.78
C ASP A 54 -14.90 14.29 2.21
N VAL A 55 -15.80 13.96 1.27
CA VAL A 55 -17.22 13.72 1.57
C VAL A 55 -17.41 12.52 2.50
N LEU A 56 -16.66 11.44 2.30
CA LEU A 56 -16.72 10.24 3.14
C LEU A 56 -16.11 10.46 4.53
N LEU A 57 -15.05 11.26 4.61
CA LEU A 57 -14.36 11.61 5.85
C LEU A 57 -15.25 12.52 6.73
N GLY A 58 -15.99 13.44 6.13
CA GLY A 58 -16.90 14.33 6.84
C GLY A 58 -16.14 15.24 7.80
N LYS A 59 -16.34 15.06 9.11
CA LYS A 59 -15.66 15.84 10.17
C LYS A 59 -14.52 15.08 10.85
N GLU A 60 -14.28 13.84 10.43
CA GLU A 60 -13.23 13.01 11.01
C GLU A 60 -11.85 13.46 10.52
N GLN A 61 -10.81 13.04 11.23
CA GLN A 61 -9.42 13.29 10.84
C GLN A 61 -8.75 11.99 10.38
N VAL A 62 -7.92 12.09 9.35
CA VAL A 62 -7.11 10.96 8.88
C VAL A 62 -5.95 10.76 9.84
N ARG A 63 -5.99 9.68 10.62
CA ARG A 63 -4.90 9.34 11.55
C ARG A 63 -3.70 8.72 10.87
N GLY A 64 -3.91 8.00 9.77
CA GLY A 64 -2.85 7.31 9.07
C GLY A 64 -3.22 6.95 7.64
N VAL A 65 -2.22 6.90 6.76
CA VAL A 65 -2.36 6.44 5.37
C VAL A 65 -1.55 5.17 5.18
N ILE A 66 -2.16 4.13 4.64
CA ILE A 66 -1.50 2.84 4.38
C ILE A 66 -1.75 2.48 2.93
N GLY A 67 -0.70 2.21 2.17
CA GLY A 67 -0.85 1.82 0.77
C GLY A 67 0.42 1.26 0.14
N GLY A 68 0.25 0.59 -0.99
CA GLY A 68 1.35 0.12 -1.82
C GLY A 68 1.17 0.60 -3.25
N PRO A 69 1.65 1.81 -3.59
CA PRO A 69 1.50 2.36 -4.94
C PRO A 69 2.04 1.41 -6.00
N PRO A 70 1.42 1.35 -7.19
CA PRO A 70 1.77 0.37 -8.21
C PRO A 70 3.26 0.40 -8.55
N CYS A 71 3.85 -0.80 -8.61
CA CYS A 71 5.29 -0.99 -8.61
C CYS A 71 5.79 -1.69 -9.89
N GLN A 72 4.94 -1.81 -10.92
CA GLN A 72 5.19 -2.67 -12.09
C GLN A 72 6.54 -2.40 -12.78
N ALA A 73 7.03 -1.16 -12.78
CA ALA A 73 8.33 -0.76 -13.32
C ALA A 73 9.56 -1.30 -12.55
N PHE A 74 9.43 -1.60 -11.25
CA PHE A 74 10.57 -1.91 -10.37
C PHE A 74 10.89 -3.40 -10.27
N SER A 75 10.03 -4.28 -10.79
CA SER A 75 10.23 -5.73 -10.77
C SER A 75 11.39 -6.15 -11.68
N THR A 76 12.07 -7.27 -11.39
CA THR A 76 13.17 -7.79 -12.24
C THR A 76 12.73 -8.05 -13.68
N ILE A 77 11.48 -8.47 -13.89
CA ILE A 77 10.88 -8.70 -15.20
C ILE A 77 10.58 -7.36 -15.90
N GLY A 78 10.01 -6.40 -15.16
CA GLY A 78 9.76 -5.04 -15.67
C GLY A 78 11.05 -4.28 -15.99
N ARG A 79 12.12 -4.44 -15.20
CA ARG A 79 13.43 -3.80 -15.43
C ARG A 79 14.07 -4.23 -16.75
N ALA A 80 13.98 -5.50 -17.11
CA ALA A 80 14.52 -6.01 -18.37
C ALA A 80 13.71 -5.54 -19.59
N GLN A 81 12.38 -5.52 -19.49
CA GLN A 81 11.50 -5.11 -20.58
C GLN A 81 11.44 -3.59 -20.76
N ASN A 82 11.59 -2.82 -19.68
CA ASN A 82 11.45 -1.37 -19.69
C ASN A 82 12.78 -0.62 -19.79
N ALA A 83 13.93 -1.29 -19.94
CA ALA A 83 15.23 -0.63 -20.06
C ALA A 83 15.25 0.47 -21.16
N HIS A 84 14.52 0.24 -22.26
CA HIS A 84 14.36 1.19 -23.37
C HIS A 84 13.17 2.17 -23.22
N LYS A 85 12.31 1.99 -22.20
CA LYS A 85 11.08 2.76 -21.96
C LYS A 85 11.07 3.49 -20.62
N LYS A 86 12.15 3.43 -19.83
CA LYS A 86 12.25 4.07 -18.51
C LYS A 86 11.92 5.56 -18.56
N ALA A 87 12.36 6.27 -19.59
CA ALA A 87 12.11 7.70 -19.74
C ALA A 87 10.63 8.04 -20.01
N THR A 88 9.81 7.07 -20.43
CA THR A 88 8.41 7.28 -20.81
C THR A 88 7.42 6.51 -19.93
N ASP A 89 7.89 5.72 -18.97
CA ASP A 89 7.02 4.96 -18.06
C ASP A 89 6.59 5.82 -16.88
N GLY A 90 5.51 6.59 -17.06
CA GLY A 90 4.91 7.43 -16.01
C GLY A 90 4.51 6.66 -14.75
N ARG A 91 4.39 5.32 -14.82
CA ARG A 91 4.05 4.49 -13.66
C ARG A 91 5.12 4.52 -12.57
N ILE A 92 6.36 4.88 -12.91
CA ILE A 92 7.47 5.07 -11.96
C ILE A 92 7.11 6.11 -10.89
N TYR A 93 6.30 7.11 -11.25
CA TYR A 93 6.02 8.27 -10.40
C TYR A 93 4.65 8.23 -9.73
N LEU A 94 3.92 7.11 -9.81
CA LEU A 94 2.60 6.96 -9.16
C LEU A 94 2.65 7.08 -7.63
N TYR A 95 3.84 6.95 -7.04
CA TYR A 95 4.03 7.24 -5.61
C TYR A 95 3.75 8.71 -5.28
N ARG A 96 3.82 9.64 -6.23
CA ARG A 96 3.51 11.06 -6.00
C ARG A 96 2.04 11.29 -5.68
N TYR A 97 1.14 10.49 -6.25
CA TYR A 97 -0.25 10.54 -5.81
C TYR A 97 -0.42 10.13 -4.35
N TYR A 98 0.48 9.30 -3.79
CA TYR A 98 0.50 9.02 -2.35
C TYR A 98 0.83 10.29 -1.55
N ILE A 99 1.79 11.09 -2.04
CA ILE A 99 2.16 12.38 -1.46
C ILE A 99 0.97 13.33 -1.46
N ASP A 100 0.14 13.35 -2.53
CA ASP A 100 -1.07 14.18 -2.55
C ASP A 100 -2.01 13.87 -1.36
N PHE A 101 -2.14 12.60 -0.94
CA PHE A 101 -2.89 12.26 0.27
C PHE A 101 -2.19 12.75 1.55
N LEU A 102 -0.86 12.67 1.61
CA LEU A 102 -0.10 13.16 2.78
C LEU A 102 -0.24 14.67 2.92
N GLU A 103 -0.08 15.43 1.84
CA GLU A 103 -0.22 16.88 1.84
C GLU A 103 -1.66 17.31 2.12
N ARG A 104 -2.65 16.63 1.55
CA ARG A 104 -4.06 16.96 1.74
C ARG A 104 -4.53 16.71 3.17
N TYR A 105 -4.09 15.62 3.78
CA TYR A 105 -4.67 15.14 5.05
C TYR A 105 -3.74 15.24 6.26
N SER A 106 -2.44 15.47 6.05
CA SER A 106 -1.43 15.57 7.12
C SER A 106 -1.56 14.49 8.20
N PRO A 107 -1.63 13.19 7.85
CA PRO A 107 -1.80 12.11 8.82
C PRO A 107 -0.65 12.03 9.84
N ASP A 108 -0.92 11.47 11.02
CA ASP A 108 0.09 11.25 12.08
C ASP A 108 1.15 10.22 11.69
N PHE A 109 0.84 9.34 10.73
CA PHE A 109 1.78 8.37 10.19
C PHE A 109 1.38 7.90 8.80
N PHE A 110 2.32 7.26 8.10
CA PHE A 110 2.01 6.48 6.92
C PHE A 110 2.80 5.17 6.86
N VAL A 111 2.24 4.18 6.17
CA VAL A 111 2.93 2.93 5.81
C VAL A 111 2.88 2.76 4.29
N PHE A 112 4.05 2.79 3.68
CA PHE A 112 4.23 2.59 2.26
C PHE A 112 4.90 1.23 2.01
N GLU A 113 4.18 0.33 1.36
CA GLU A 113 4.71 -0.99 0.97
C GLU A 113 5.17 -0.98 -0.48
N ASN A 114 6.30 -1.65 -0.75
CA ASN A 114 6.77 -1.82 -2.11
C ASN A 114 7.63 -3.08 -2.28
N VAL A 115 7.99 -3.42 -3.53
CA VAL A 115 8.89 -4.56 -3.78
C VAL A 115 10.32 -4.24 -3.36
N LYS A 116 11.06 -5.27 -2.89
CA LYS A 116 12.49 -5.16 -2.57
C LYS A 116 13.34 -4.58 -3.71
N GLY A 117 12.92 -4.78 -4.97
CA GLY A 117 13.58 -4.24 -6.16
C GLY A 117 13.77 -2.71 -6.13
N LEU A 118 12.91 -1.98 -5.41
CA LEU A 118 13.01 -0.53 -5.24
C LEU A 118 14.36 -0.08 -4.67
N LEU A 119 14.97 -0.86 -3.76
CA LEU A 119 16.30 -0.56 -3.17
C LEU A 119 17.40 -0.40 -4.22
N SER A 120 17.26 -1.11 -5.34
CA SER A 120 18.26 -1.16 -6.41
C SER A 120 17.80 -0.44 -7.68
N PHE A 121 16.61 0.18 -7.66
CA PHE A 121 16.05 0.80 -8.85
C PHE A 121 16.69 2.18 -9.05
N LYS A 122 17.23 2.36 -10.25
CA LYS A 122 17.76 3.64 -10.73
C LYS A 122 16.76 4.29 -11.68
N ASP A 123 16.51 5.56 -11.43
CA ASP A 123 15.69 6.42 -12.28
C ASP A 123 16.42 6.75 -13.60
N ALA A 124 15.77 7.52 -14.47
CA ALA A 124 16.26 7.85 -15.82
C ALA A 124 17.61 8.60 -15.82
N ASP A 125 17.87 9.39 -14.77
CA ASP A 125 19.15 10.10 -14.56
C ASP A 125 20.24 9.22 -13.90
N GLY A 126 19.93 7.95 -13.61
CA GLY A 126 20.88 7.02 -13.00
C GLY A 126 20.94 7.06 -11.47
N GLU A 127 20.22 8.00 -10.84
CA GLU A 127 20.16 8.14 -9.39
C GLU A 127 19.22 7.11 -8.75
N PRO A 128 19.48 6.69 -7.50
CA PRO A 128 18.59 5.78 -6.77
C PRO A 128 17.20 6.40 -6.59
N LEU A 129 16.16 5.75 -7.11
CA LEU A 129 14.78 6.24 -6.99
C LEU A 129 14.33 6.31 -5.52
N LEU A 130 14.78 5.35 -4.69
CA LEU A 130 14.44 5.39 -3.26
C LEU A 130 14.97 6.66 -2.58
N ALA A 131 16.15 7.16 -2.97
CA ALA A 131 16.68 8.41 -2.42
C ALA A 131 15.80 9.61 -2.81
N LYS A 132 15.31 9.63 -4.06
CA LYS A 132 14.34 10.63 -4.53
C LYS A 132 13.01 10.56 -3.79
N ILE A 133 12.46 9.36 -3.61
CA ILE A 133 11.24 9.14 -2.82
C ILE A 133 11.45 9.68 -1.39
N ILE A 134 12.56 9.34 -0.74
CA ILE A 134 12.86 9.85 0.61
C ILE A 134 12.89 11.37 0.64
N LYS A 135 13.53 12.00 -0.35
CA LYS A 135 13.60 13.46 -0.48
C LYS A 135 12.22 14.09 -0.66
N GLU A 136 11.42 13.58 -1.60
CA GLU A 136 10.08 14.13 -1.89
C GLU A 136 9.13 13.94 -0.70
N PHE A 137 9.21 12.83 0.04
CA PHE A 137 8.43 12.64 1.27
C PHE A 137 8.89 13.56 2.41
N ASN A 138 10.19 13.86 2.49
CA ASN A 138 10.72 14.84 3.44
C ASN A 138 10.24 16.26 3.13
N GLU A 139 10.23 16.63 1.85
CA GLU A 139 9.68 17.89 1.35
C GLU A 139 8.17 18.00 1.64
N ALA A 140 7.45 16.88 1.62
CA ALA A 140 6.04 16.80 2.04
C ALA A 140 5.83 16.80 3.58
N GLY A 141 6.88 17.02 4.38
CA GLY A 141 6.78 17.17 5.84
C GLY A 141 6.88 15.87 6.65
N TYR A 142 7.47 14.81 6.08
CA TYR A 142 7.61 13.52 6.76
C TYR A 142 9.06 13.03 6.87
N SER A 143 9.42 12.56 8.06
CA SER A 143 10.59 11.72 8.28
C SER A 143 10.20 10.26 8.13
N LEU A 144 11.08 9.43 7.56
CA LEU A 144 10.77 8.02 7.32
C LEU A 144 11.97 7.10 7.55
N GLY A 145 11.67 5.86 7.88
CA GLY A 145 12.62 4.74 7.87
C GLY A 145 12.01 3.53 7.19
N TYR A 146 12.84 2.54 6.86
CA TYR A 146 12.37 1.35 6.18
C TYR A 146 13.07 0.08 6.65
N ARG A 147 12.39 -1.06 6.51
CA ARG A 147 12.95 -2.40 6.70
C ARG A 147 12.54 -3.34 5.58
N ILE A 148 13.36 -4.36 5.34
CA ILE A 148 13.00 -5.46 4.45
C ILE A 148 12.39 -6.58 5.26
N GLU A 149 11.17 -6.95 4.91
CA GLU A 149 10.41 -7.97 5.60
C GLU A 149 10.07 -9.12 4.65
N ASN A 150 10.16 -10.35 5.17
CA ASN A 150 9.85 -11.56 4.42
C ASN A 150 8.63 -12.25 5.05
N THR A 151 7.61 -12.52 4.24
CA THR A 151 6.37 -13.19 4.65
C THR A 151 6.61 -14.51 5.39
N LYS A 152 7.70 -15.23 5.09
CA LYS A 152 8.05 -16.49 5.78
C LYS A 152 8.26 -16.30 7.28
N ASN A 153 8.65 -15.10 7.72
CA ASN A 153 8.83 -14.77 9.13
C ASN A 153 7.49 -14.50 9.83
N TYR A 154 6.35 -14.57 9.14
CA TYR A 154 5.03 -14.26 9.68
C TYR A 154 4.06 -15.44 9.55
N GLY A 155 4.59 -16.66 9.47
CA GLY A 155 3.78 -17.88 9.39
C GLY A 155 3.15 -18.15 8.00
N VAL A 156 3.51 -17.36 6.98
CA VAL A 156 3.06 -17.60 5.60
C VAL A 156 4.01 -18.59 4.92
N PRO A 157 3.52 -19.69 4.31
CA PRO A 157 4.35 -20.70 3.63
C PRO A 157 4.82 -20.22 2.25
N GLN A 158 5.31 -18.99 2.18
CA GLN A 158 5.81 -18.35 0.97
C GLN A 158 6.97 -17.42 1.36
N SER A 159 8.06 -17.43 0.58
CA SER A 159 9.12 -16.43 0.69
C SER A 159 8.81 -15.26 -0.24
N ARG A 160 8.40 -14.13 0.34
CA ARG A 160 8.11 -12.89 -0.40
C ARG A 160 8.68 -11.72 0.38
N GLU A 161 9.75 -11.13 -0.16
CA GLU A 161 10.40 -9.97 0.44
C GLU A 161 9.75 -8.67 -0.04
N ARG A 162 9.54 -7.74 0.89
CA ARG A 162 8.98 -6.41 0.67
C ARG A 162 9.76 -5.36 1.44
N ILE A 163 9.90 -4.19 0.85
CA ILE A 163 10.31 -3.01 1.60
C ILE A 163 9.07 -2.43 2.25
N ILE A 164 9.13 -2.26 3.56
CA ILE A 164 8.12 -1.56 4.35
C ILE A 164 8.74 -0.25 4.79
N ILE A 165 8.17 0.85 4.31
CA ILE A 165 8.55 2.21 4.68
C ILE A 165 7.51 2.72 5.66
N PHE A 166 7.96 3.21 6.80
CA PHE A 166 7.13 3.84 7.81
C PHE A 166 7.59 5.29 7.96
N GLY A 167 6.65 6.22 7.88
CA GLY A 167 6.94 7.63 8.05
C GLY A 167 5.97 8.33 8.99
N VAL A 168 6.47 9.41 9.57
CA VAL A 168 5.84 10.23 10.61
C VAL A 168 6.17 11.70 10.34
N PRO A 169 5.36 12.66 10.82
CA PRO A 169 5.66 14.07 10.68
C PRO A 169 7.06 14.41 11.20
N LEU A 170 7.72 15.40 10.57
CA LEU A 170 9.02 15.90 11.04
C LEU A 170 8.99 16.22 12.56
N GLY A 171 10.08 15.92 13.25
CA GLY A 171 10.20 16.08 14.71
C GLY A 171 9.69 14.89 15.53
N HIS A 172 9.16 13.85 14.90
CA HIS A 172 8.69 12.62 15.55
C HIS A 172 9.53 11.39 15.19
N GLU A 173 10.78 11.58 14.77
CA GLU A 173 11.65 10.52 14.23
C GLU A 173 11.84 9.33 15.18
N SER A 174 11.77 9.56 16.50
CA SER A 174 11.89 8.51 17.52
C SER A 174 10.79 7.44 17.42
N LEU A 175 9.64 7.77 16.83
CA LEU A 175 8.56 6.81 16.57
C LEU A 175 8.93 5.78 15.51
N ILE A 176 9.84 6.10 14.58
CA ILE A 176 10.21 5.20 13.49
C ILE A 176 10.89 3.95 14.05
N GLU A 177 11.88 4.14 14.92
CA GLU A 177 12.57 3.00 15.53
C GLU A 177 11.65 2.25 16.50
N SER A 178 10.85 2.97 17.28
CA SER A 178 9.85 2.37 18.19
C SER A 178 8.87 1.47 17.44
N PHE A 179 8.38 1.91 16.28
CA PHE A 179 7.49 1.15 15.42
C PHE A 179 8.13 -0.17 14.97
N PHE A 180 9.36 -0.12 14.43
CA PHE A 180 10.01 -1.32 13.95
C PHE A 180 10.49 -2.25 15.08
N GLN A 181 10.77 -1.73 16.27
CA GLN A 181 11.02 -2.54 17.45
C GLN A 181 9.78 -3.30 17.88
N LEU A 182 8.63 -2.61 17.96
CA LEU A 182 7.34 -3.24 18.25
C LEU A 182 7.00 -4.30 17.19
N TRP A 183 7.23 -4.00 15.91
CA TRP A 183 6.97 -4.91 14.80
C TRP A 183 7.65 -6.29 15.01
N ASN A 184 8.87 -6.33 15.53
CA ASN A 184 9.60 -7.59 15.68
C ASN A 184 8.89 -8.64 16.56
N HIS A 185 7.97 -8.22 17.45
CA HIS A 185 7.17 -9.14 18.26
C HIS A 185 6.21 -10.00 17.44
N PHE A 186 5.88 -9.59 16.21
CA PHE A 186 5.01 -10.34 15.31
C PHE A 186 5.76 -11.37 14.45
N LYS A 187 7.09 -11.43 14.54
CA LYS A 187 7.91 -12.38 13.80
C LYS A 187 7.88 -13.76 14.46
N ASN A 188 7.94 -14.79 13.64
CA ASN A 188 7.96 -16.21 14.00
C ASN A 188 6.81 -16.59 14.96
N PRO A 189 5.54 -16.35 14.58
CA PRO A 189 4.41 -16.74 15.42
C PRO A 189 4.45 -18.25 15.65
N LYS A 190 4.16 -18.68 16.88
CA LYS A 190 4.04 -20.10 17.21
C LYS A 190 2.91 -20.70 16.37
N LEU A 191 3.26 -21.62 15.47
CA LEU A 191 2.28 -22.37 14.69
C LEU A 191 1.52 -23.32 15.61
N VAL A 192 0.27 -22.98 15.93
CA VAL A 192 -0.63 -23.89 16.64
C VAL A 192 -1.33 -24.76 15.60
N LEU A 193 -0.79 -25.95 15.36
CA LEU A 193 -1.45 -26.95 14.54
C LEU A 193 -2.68 -27.48 15.31
N LYS A 194 -3.88 -27.13 14.85
CA LYS A 194 -5.09 -27.83 15.30
C LYS A 194 -5.04 -29.23 14.71
N LYS A 195 -4.89 -30.25 15.57
CA LYS A 195 -5.11 -31.65 15.17
C LYS A 195 -6.60 -31.78 14.83
N HIS A 196 -6.90 -32.12 13.57
CA HIS A 196 -8.21 -32.57 13.13
C HIS A 196 -8.37 -34.06 13.44
#